data_AF-A0A7K5FW59-F1
#
_entry.id   AF-A0A7K5FW59-F1
#
_cell.length_a   1.000
_cell.length_b   1.000
_cell.length_c   1.000
_cell.angle_alpha   90.00
_cell.angle_beta   90.00
_cell.angle_gamma   90.00
#
_symmetry.space_group_name_H-M   'P 1'
#
loop_
_entity.id
_entity.type
_entity.pdbx_description
1 polymer ?
#
loop_
_entity_poly.entity_id
_entity_poly.type
_entity_poly.pdbx_seq_one_letter_code
_entity_poly.pdbx_strand_id
1 'polypeptide(L)'
;QLWKGRSDPVLHIELRRWADLMLVAPLDANTMAKLANGICDNLLTCVIRAWDLSKPLLFCPAMNTAMWEHPITARHVEQLKGFGYTEIPCVVKKLVCGDEGQ
;
A
#
# COMPACT_ATOMS: atom_id res chain seq x y z
N GLN A 1 12.52 17.32 -11.40
CA GLN A 1 12.47 18.14 -12.61
C GLN A 1 11.04 18.07 -13.16
N LEU A 2 10.45 19.19 -13.58
CA LEU A 2 9.10 19.23 -14.16
C LEU A 2 9.15 18.88 -15.65
N TRP A 3 8.10 18.22 -16.13
CA TRP A 3 7.88 17.79 -17.52
C TRP A 3 8.00 18.95 -18.51
N LYS A 4 8.91 18.81 -19.47
CA LYS A 4 9.22 19.75 -20.55
C LYS A 4 8.61 19.33 -21.89
N GLY A 5 8.26 18.05 -22.09
CA GLY A 5 7.67 17.55 -23.34
C GLY A 5 6.81 16.29 -23.16
N ARG A 6 6.06 15.90 -24.20
CA ARG A 6 5.22 14.68 -24.20
C ARG A 6 6.02 13.38 -24.09
N SER A 7 7.30 13.42 -24.42
CA SER A 7 8.23 12.28 -24.35
C SER A 7 8.87 12.10 -22.97
N ASP A 8 8.59 13.01 -22.04
CA ASP A 8 9.25 12.97 -20.74
C ASP A 8 8.79 11.75 -19.93
N PRO A 9 9.72 11.14 -19.18
CA PRO A 9 9.48 9.90 -18.47
C PRO A 9 8.41 10.05 -17.38
N VAL A 10 7.38 9.20 -17.45
CA VAL A 10 6.35 9.12 -16.41
C VAL A 10 6.83 8.25 -15.26
N LEU A 11 7.43 8.88 -14.25
CA LEU A 11 8.13 8.18 -13.16
C LEU A 11 7.34 7.00 -12.57
N HIS A 12 6.04 7.16 -12.27
CA HIS A 12 5.26 6.07 -11.69
C HIS A 12 5.02 4.89 -12.66
N ILE A 13 4.98 5.16 -13.96
CA ILE A 13 4.89 4.12 -15.01
C ILE A 13 6.25 3.45 -15.20
N GLU A 14 7.34 4.20 -15.16
CA GLU A 14 8.69 3.65 -15.27
C GLU A 14 9.02 2.72 -14.10
N LEU A 15 8.74 3.14 -12.87
CA LEU A 15 8.93 2.31 -11.68
C LEU A 15 8.13 1.01 -11.76
N ARG A 16 6.88 1.08 -12.23
CA ARG A 16 6.00 -0.08 -12.43
C ARG A 16 6.51 -1.04 -13.52
N ARG A 17 7.18 -0.52 -14.55
CA ARG A 17 7.82 -1.34 -15.59
C ARG A 17 9.10 -2.00 -15.07
N TRP A 18 9.93 -1.24 -14.35
CA TRP A 18 11.23 -1.66 -13.83
C TRP A 18 11.12 -2.77 -12.77
N ALA A 19 10.17 -2.65 -11.84
CA ALA A 19 10.08 -3.57 -10.71
C ALA A 19 9.43 -4.91 -11.10
N ASP A 20 10.00 -6.03 -10.67
CA ASP A 20 9.40 -7.38 -10.80
C ASP A 20 8.38 -7.69 -9.70
N LEU A 21 8.49 -7.00 -8.56
CA LEU A 21 7.68 -7.18 -7.37
C LEU A 21 7.57 -5.84 -6.63
N MET A 22 6.47 -5.66 -5.89
CA MET A 22 6.28 -4.51 -5.00
C MET A 22 6.07 -4.98 -3.56
N LEU A 23 6.72 -4.29 -2.61
CA LEU A 23 6.51 -4.46 -1.18
C LEU A 23 6.21 -3.11 -0.54
N VAL A 24 5.09 -3.01 0.16
CA VAL A 24 4.74 -1.84 0.98
C VAL A 24 4.88 -2.21 2.46
N ALA A 25 5.98 -1.78 3.08
CA ALA A 25 6.29 -2.09 4.48
C ALA A 25 6.99 -0.90 5.17
N PRO A 26 6.36 -0.28 6.18
CA PRO A 26 4.99 -0.50 6.65
C PRO A 26 3.93 0.07 5.68
N LEU A 27 2.73 -0.52 5.70
CA LEU A 27 1.50 0.05 5.15
C LEU A 27 0.68 0.64 6.30
N ASP A 28 0.68 1.97 6.41
CA ASP A 28 -0.17 2.66 7.38
C ASP A 28 -1.66 2.64 6.95
N ALA A 29 -2.55 2.93 7.90
CA ALA A 29 -4.00 2.89 7.65
C ALA A 29 -4.48 3.90 6.60
N ASN A 30 -3.81 5.06 6.50
CA ASN A 30 -4.19 6.12 5.57
C ASN A 30 -3.88 5.72 4.12
N THR A 31 -2.68 5.22 3.88
CA THR A 31 -2.28 4.68 2.59
C THR A 31 -3.15 3.48 2.23
N MET A 32 -3.40 2.56 3.18
CA MET A 32 -4.32 1.44 2.96
C MET A 32 -5.72 1.89 2.53
N ALA A 33 -6.28 2.91 3.20
CA ALA A 33 -7.57 3.49 2.82
C ALA A 33 -7.54 4.11 1.42
N LYS A 34 -6.47 4.83 1.06
CA LYS A 34 -6.29 5.37 -0.28
C LYS A 34 -6.24 4.27 -1.34
N LEU A 35 -5.49 3.20 -1.10
CA LEU A 35 -5.39 2.07 -2.02
C LEU A 35 -6.74 1.38 -2.21
N ALA A 36 -7.45 1.11 -1.11
CA ALA A 36 -8.77 0.47 -1.11
C ALA A 36 -9.81 1.28 -1.90
N ASN A 37 -9.72 2.62 -1.86
CA ASN A 37 -10.65 3.53 -2.53
C ASN A 37 -10.13 4.08 -3.87
N GLY A 38 -8.96 3.63 -4.33
CA GLY A 38 -8.39 4.03 -5.62
C GLY A 38 -7.84 5.47 -5.69
N ILE A 39 -7.52 6.08 -4.55
CA ILE A 39 -6.90 7.42 -4.48
C ILE A 39 -5.41 7.31 -4.86
N CYS A 40 -5.00 8.07 -5.87
CA CYS A 40 -3.62 8.13 -6.37
C CYS A 40 -3.10 9.57 -6.37
N ASP A 41 -2.78 10.08 -5.18
CA ASP A 41 -2.43 11.48 -4.92
C ASP A 41 -0.93 11.72 -4.64
N ASN A 42 -0.12 10.66 -4.63
CA ASN A 42 1.31 10.73 -4.45
C ASN A 42 2.02 9.65 -5.29
N LEU A 43 3.35 9.67 -5.31
CA LEU A 43 4.13 8.75 -6.14
C LEU A 43 3.81 7.28 -5.84
N LEU A 44 3.79 6.88 -4.57
CA LEU A 44 3.53 5.50 -4.15
C LEU A 44 2.14 5.03 -4.61
N THR A 45 1.11 5.81 -4.30
CA THR A 45 -0.27 5.45 -4.64
C THR A 45 -0.51 5.45 -6.14
N CYS A 46 0.16 6.32 -6.90
CA CYS A 46 0.16 6.28 -8.37
C CYS A 46 0.82 5.01 -8.95
N VAL A 47 1.96 4.58 -8.41
CA VAL A 47 2.61 3.33 -8.88
C VAL A 47 1.71 2.13 -8.60
N ILE A 48 1.15 2.03 -7.39
CA ILE A 48 0.24 0.93 -7.01
C ILE A 48 -1.02 0.94 -7.86
N ARG A 49 -1.63 2.11 -8.10
CA ARG A 49 -2.85 2.21 -8.92
C ARG A 49 -2.63 1.76 -10.35
N ALA A 50 -1.42 1.99 -10.86
CA ALA A 50 -1.00 1.55 -12.17
C ALA A 50 -0.50 0.11 -12.19
N TRP A 51 -0.30 -0.58 -11.06
CA TRP A 51 0.46 -1.83 -10.92
C TRP A 51 0.02 -2.96 -11.86
N ASP A 52 0.97 -3.85 -12.19
CA ASP A 52 0.70 -5.04 -12.98
C ASP A 52 0.24 -6.17 -12.08
N LEU A 53 -1.02 -6.58 -12.17
CA LEU A 53 -1.55 -7.64 -11.32
C LEU A 53 -0.96 -9.03 -11.64
N SER A 54 -0.21 -9.17 -12.74
CA SER A 54 0.59 -10.39 -12.97
C SER A 54 1.87 -10.45 -12.14
N LYS A 55 2.33 -9.30 -11.60
CA LYS A 55 3.51 -9.20 -10.73
C LYS A 55 3.09 -9.18 -9.25
N PRO A 56 3.84 -9.86 -8.35
CA PRO A 56 3.47 -9.88 -6.94
C PRO A 56 3.49 -8.48 -6.31
N LEU A 57 2.44 -8.17 -5.55
CA LEU A 57 2.38 -7.01 -4.67
C LEU A 57 2.12 -7.51 -3.25
N LEU A 58 3.04 -7.24 -2.35
CA LEU A 58 2.95 -7.57 -0.94
C LEU A 58 2.76 -6.31 -0.10
N PHE A 59 2.00 -6.42 0.98
CA PHE A 59 1.83 -5.32 1.92
C PHE A 59 1.91 -5.81 3.37
N CYS A 60 2.59 -5.05 4.22
CA CYS A 60 2.71 -5.30 5.65
C CYS A 60 1.97 -4.19 6.41
N PRO A 61 0.72 -4.39 6.86
CA PRO A 61 0.05 -3.39 7.67
C PRO A 61 0.88 -3.03 8.91
N ALA A 62 0.82 -1.79 9.36
CA ALA A 62 1.36 -1.40 10.65
C ALA A 62 0.64 -0.16 11.17
N MET A 63 -0.08 -0.30 12.27
CA MET A 63 -0.85 0.78 12.88
C MET A 63 -1.10 0.51 14.36
N ASN A 64 -1.65 1.49 15.08
CA ASN A 64 -2.08 1.28 16.46
C ASN A 64 -3.25 0.27 16.51
N THR A 65 -3.37 -0.46 17.61
CA THR A 65 -4.41 -1.47 17.86
C THR A 65 -5.82 -0.97 17.60
N ALA A 66 -6.16 0.24 18.04
CA ALA A 66 -7.49 0.82 17.83
C ALA A 66 -7.77 1.08 16.34
N MET A 67 -6.74 1.38 15.55
CA MET A 67 -6.88 1.51 14.08
C MET A 67 -7.03 0.14 13.43
N TRP A 68 -6.30 -0.87 13.90
CA TRP A 68 -6.37 -2.23 13.39
C TRP A 68 -7.74 -2.88 13.64
N GLU A 69 -8.25 -2.77 14.87
CA GLU A 69 -9.56 -3.30 15.27
C GLU A 69 -10.74 -2.54 14.66
N HIS A 70 -10.50 -1.36 14.07
CA HIS A 70 -11.55 -0.59 13.44
C HIS A 70 -12.15 -1.35 12.24
N PRO A 71 -13.49 -1.46 12.11
CA PRO A 71 -14.13 -2.31 11.09
C PRO A 71 -13.81 -1.89 9.64
N ILE A 72 -13.45 -0.62 9.43
CA ILE A 72 -13.00 -0.13 8.11
C ILE A 72 -11.65 -0.75 7.71
N THR A 73 -10.74 -0.98 8.67
CA THR A 73 -9.44 -1.59 8.41
C THR A 73 -9.59 -2.99 7.87
N ALA A 74 -10.39 -3.83 8.54
CA ALA A 74 -10.68 -5.19 8.06
C ALA A 74 -11.28 -5.19 6.64
N ARG A 75 -12.18 -4.25 6.34
CA ARG A 75 -12.73 -4.09 4.98
C ARG A 75 -11.68 -3.72 3.95
N HIS A 76 -10.79 -2.78 4.26
CA HIS A 76 -9.72 -2.38 3.35
C HIS A 76 -8.73 -3.53 3.11
N VAL A 77 -8.34 -4.26 4.16
CA VAL A 77 -7.46 -5.44 4.03
C VAL A 77 -8.08 -6.47 3.08
N GLU A 78 -9.37 -6.80 3.28
CA GLU A 78 -10.07 -7.75 2.40
C GLU A 78 -10.23 -7.23 0.97
N GLN A 79 -10.42 -5.93 0.76
CA GLN A 79 -10.43 -5.33 -0.58
C GLN A 79 -9.07 -5.47 -1.28
N LEU A 80 -7.98 -5.16 -0.58
CA LEU A 80 -6.61 -5.28 -1.11
C LEU A 80 -6.32 -6.74 -1.48
N LYS A 81 -6.69 -7.70 -0.62
CA LYS A 81 -6.58 -9.14 -0.92
C LYS A 81 -7.44 -9.53 -2.13
N GLY A 82 -8.65 -8.97 -2.24
CA GLY A 82 -9.54 -9.14 -3.38
C GLY A 82 -8.97 -8.62 -4.70
N PHE A 83 -8.04 -7.66 -4.68
CA PHE A 83 -7.30 -7.20 -5.86
C PHE A 83 -6.16 -8.15 -6.27
N GLY A 84 -5.88 -9.20 -5.49
CA GLY A 84 -4.77 -10.12 -5.70
C GLY A 84 -3.49 -9.72 -4.96
N TYR A 85 -3.54 -8.73 -4.07
CA TYR A 85 -2.38 -8.37 -3.25
C TYR A 85 -2.20 -9.36 -2.11
N THR A 86 -0.95 -9.61 -1.74
CA THR A 86 -0.59 -10.57 -0.68
C THR A 86 -0.32 -9.82 0.62
N GLU A 87 -1.13 -10.09 1.63
CA GLU A 87 -0.89 -9.61 2.98
C GLU A 87 0.29 -10.36 3.60
N ILE A 88 1.25 -9.62 4.14
CA ILE A 88 2.21 -10.13 5.11
C ILE A 88 1.68 -9.73 6.48
N PRO A 89 1.25 -10.69 7.32
CA PRO A 89 0.60 -10.38 8.57
C PRO A 89 1.56 -9.67 9.52
N CYS A 90 1.02 -8.78 10.32
CA CYS A 90 1.76 -8.07 11.33
C CYS A 90 2.27 -9.02 12.41
N VAL A 91 3.38 -8.64 13.03
CA VAL A 91 3.89 -9.34 14.22
C VAL A 91 3.33 -8.65 15.45
N VAL A 92 2.50 -9.35 16.22
CA VAL A 92 1.94 -8.83 17.47
C VAL A 92 3.09 -8.51 18.44
N LYS A 93 3.30 -7.23 18.76
CA LYS A 93 4.34 -6.77 19.70
C LYS A 93 3.83 -5.63 20.58
N LYS A 94 4.29 -5.60 21.83
CA LYS A 94 3.98 -4.52 22.76
C LYS A 94 4.57 -3.19 22.28
N LEU A 95 3.72 -2.19 22.05
CA LEU A 95 4.09 -0.84 21.63
C LEU A 95 4.60 -0.03 22.83
N VAL A 96 5.29 1.08 22.51
CA VAL A 96 5.83 2.02 23.50
C VAL A 96 4.73 2.68 24.35
N CYS A 97 3.50 2.77 23.83
CA CYS A 97 2.33 3.26 24.58
C CYS A 97 1.74 2.25 25.58
N GLY A 98 2.19 0.99 25.55
CA GLY A 98 1.68 -0.09 26.39
C GLY A 98 0.69 -1.03 25.70
N ASP A 99 0.13 -0.64 24.57
CA ASP A 99 -0.82 -1.43 23.77
C ASP A 99 -0.13 -2.55 22.97
N GLU A 100 -0.87 -3.57 22.56
CA GLU A 100 -0.38 -4.60 21.63
C GLU A 100 -0.55 -4.14 20.19
N GLY A 101 0.57 -3.78 19.54
CA GLY A 101 0.58 -3.45 18.12
C GLY A 101 0.31 -4.72 17.32
N GLN A 102 -0.77 -4.69 16.55
CA GLN A 102 -1.15 -5.70 15.58
C GLN A 102 -1.06 -5.14 14.17
#